data_AF-K1DZG1-F1
#
_entry.id   AF-K1DZG1-F1
#
_cell.length_a   1.000
_cell.length_b   1.000
_cell.length_c   1.000
_cell.angle_alpha   90.00
_cell.angle_beta   90.00
_cell.angle_gamma   90.00
#
_symmetry.space_group_name_H-M   'P 1'
#
loop_
_entity.id
_entity.type
_entity.pdbx_description
1 polymer ?
#
loop_
_entity_poly.entity_id
_entity_poly.type
_entity_poly.pdbx_seq_one_letter_code
_entity_poly.pdbx_strand_id
1 'polypeptide(L)'
;MSGQTQQVQSGERVGLPRRLRGMLAELAAARPEGLSEADLLEVITLGEALKGSLAGVQARATARFVAERDARIGEQKQAGEISAREATSRRRGSRCDVALARRCSPSQADRHVGLAKALVEDLPHTLQALTSGEVGEWRATIVARETACLSHEDHVIADERLSGCLTTLGDRQLRAAAHRVTVDLDQESLVREEGAGGGVAAGEHPPRGRWDGVVERAGPDGRRRRGVRGAQGRRAGPVRRDRRPRDGRGTCRG
;
A
#
# COMPACT_ATOMS: atom_id res chain seq x y z
N MET A 1 -27.78 -10.95 -32.50
CA MET A 1 -27.88 -10.79 -31.02
C MET A 1 -26.60 -10.27 -30.36
N SER A 2 -25.58 -9.84 -31.12
CA SER A 2 -24.30 -9.41 -30.56
C SER A 2 -24.25 -7.97 -30.03
N GLY A 3 -25.34 -7.19 -30.15
CA GLY A 3 -25.40 -5.78 -29.74
C GLY A 3 -25.80 -5.54 -28.27
N GLN A 4 -26.47 -6.49 -27.62
CA GLN A 4 -26.97 -6.31 -26.24
C GLN A 4 -25.86 -6.51 -25.20
N THR A 5 -24.97 -7.48 -25.40
CA THR A 5 -23.87 -7.77 -24.45
C THR A 5 -22.86 -6.62 -24.38
N GLN A 6 -22.66 -5.88 -25.47
CA GLN A 6 -21.73 -4.75 -25.51
C GLN A 6 -22.31 -3.49 -24.83
N GLN A 7 -23.62 -3.26 -24.91
CA GLN A 7 -24.30 -2.15 -24.22
C GLN A 7 -24.39 -2.35 -22.69
N VAL A 8 -24.64 -3.58 -22.22
CA VAL A 8 -24.66 -3.88 -20.78
C VAL A 8 -23.28 -3.64 -20.14
N GLN A 9 -22.20 -4.06 -20.82
CA GLN A 9 -20.81 -3.81 -20.36
C GLN A 9 -20.36 -2.35 -20.49
N SER A 10 -21.09 -1.52 -21.25
CA SER A 10 -20.81 -0.09 -21.42
C SER A 10 -21.53 0.74 -20.34
N GLY A 11 -22.78 0.39 -20.00
CA GLY A 11 -23.56 1.04 -18.94
C GLY A 11 -23.02 0.78 -17.53
N GLU A 12 -22.36 -0.37 -17.32
CA GLU A 12 -21.80 -0.75 -16.02
C GLU A 12 -20.53 0.05 -15.65
N ARG A 13 -19.70 0.40 -16.66
CA ARG A 13 -18.44 1.15 -16.46
C ARG A 13 -18.63 2.65 -16.21
N VAL A 14 -19.72 3.23 -16.71
CA VAL A 14 -20.15 4.60 -16.36
C VAL A 14 -20.82 4.65 -14.98
N GLY A 15 -21.03 3.48 -14.34
CA GLY A 15 -21.72 3.35 -13.06
C GLY A 15 -20.87 3.45 -11.80
N LEU A 16 -19.59 3.00 -11.80
CA LEU A 16 -18.86 2.82 -10.53
C LEU A 16 -18.63 4.14 -9.76
N PRO A 17 -18.12 5.24 -10.36
CA PRO A 17 -18.01 6.52 -9.65
C PRO A 17 -19.37 7.06 -9.17
N ARG A 18 -20.44 6.85 -9.93
CA ARG A 18 -21.80 7.26 -9.56
C ARG A 18 -22.32 6.44 -8.36
N ARG A 19 -22.13 5.12 -8.37
CA ARG A 19 -22.51 4.23 -7.27
C ARG A 19 -21.74 4.56 -5.99
N LEU A 20 -20.42 4.75 -6.08
CA LEU A 20 -19.60 5.15 -4.92
C LEU A 20 -20.02 6.50 -4.35
N ARG A 21 -20.41 7.47 -5.19
CA ARG A 21 -20.99 8.74 -4.72
C ARG A 21 -22.33 8.55 -3.99
N GLY A 22 -23.20 7.68 -4.48
CA GLY A 22 -24.46 7.32 -3.82
C GLY A 22 -24.21 6.69 -2.43
N MET A 23 -23.37 5.66 -2.37
CA MET A 23 -22.99 5.01 -1.12
C MET A 23 -22.37 5.99 -0.12
N LEU A 24 -21.51 6.91 -0.58
CA LEU A 24 -20.92 7.95 0.28
C LEU A 24 -21.99 8.88 0.87
N ALA A 25 -23.00 9.25 0.08
CA ALA A 25 -24.11 10.08 0.56
C ALA A 25 -24.97 9.34 1.60
N GLU A 26 -25.29 8.08 1.35
CA GLU A 26 -26.02 7.21 2.29
C GLU A 26 -25.26 7.05 3.62
N LEU A 27 -23.96 6.73 3.57
CA LEU A 27 -23.11 6.60 4.76
C LEU A 27 -22.95 7.92 5.52
N ALA A 28 -22.92 9.07 4.85
CA ALA A 28 -22.83 10.37 5.51
C ALA A 28 -24.13 10.74 6.28
N ALA A 29 -25.27 10.26 5.79
CA ALA A 29 -26.56 10.44 6.45
C ALA A 29 -26.83 9.41 7.56
N ALA A 30 -26.15 8.25 7.54
CA ALA A 30 -26.35 7.18 8.50
C ALA A 30 -26.05 7.61 9.94
N ARG A 31 -26.84 7.08 10.88
CA ARG A 31 -26.77 7.38 12.31
C ARG A 31 -26.93 6.11 13.13
N PRO A 32 -26.10 5.88 14.16
CA PRO A 32 -26.19 4.69 15.00
C PRO A 32 -27.23 4.81 16.13
N GLU A 33 -27.92 5.96 16.27
CA GLU A 33 -28.87 6.17 17.36
C GLU A 33 -30.07 5.22 17.28
N GLY A 34 -30.46 4.64 18.42
CA GLY A 34 -31.60 3.72 18.53
C GLY A 34 -31.30 2.27 18.15
N LEU A 35 -30.06 1.96 17.76
CA LEU A 35 -29.60 0.59 17.50
C LEU A 35 -29.36 -0.20 18.79
N SER A 36 -29.55 -1.52 18.74
CA SER A 36 -29.19 -2.41 19.84
C SER A 36 -27.66 -2.61 19.93
N GLU A 37 -27.17 -3.13 21.05
CA GLU A 37 -25.75 -3.48 21.20
C GLU A 37 -25.27 -4.44 20.09
N ALA A 38 -26.11 -5.43 19.73
CA ALA A 38 -25.80 -6.37 18.66
C ALA A 38 -25.71 -5.70 17.29
N ASP A 39 -26.65 -4.80 16.97
CA ASP A 39 -26.65 -4.05 15.71
C ASP A 39 -25.43 -3.11 15.63
N LEU A 40 -25.02 -2.50 16.74
CA LEU A 40 -23.82 -1.66 16.80
C LEU A 40 -22.56 -2.47 16.46
N LEU A 41 -22.43 -3.68 17.00
CA LEU A 41 -21.31 -4.58 16.68
C LEU A 41 -21.35 -5.05 15.23
N GLU A 42 -22.53 -5.32 14.67
CA GLU A 42 -22.70 -5.64 13.25
C GLU A 42 -22.29 -4.47 12.36
N VAL A 43 -22.69 -3.24 12.68
CA VAL A 43 -22.28 -2.02 11.97
C VAL A 43 -20.77 -1.85 11.99
N ILE A 44 -20.11 -2.07 13.14
CA ILE A 44 -18.65 -2.01 13.24
C ILE A 44 -18.00 -3.07 12.32
N THR A 45 -18.52 -4.30 12.36
CA THR A 45 -18.02 -5.43 11.57
C THR A 45 -18.14 -5.18 10.07
N LEU A 46 -19.33 -4.78 9.61
CA LEU A 46 -19.59 -4.44 8.22
C LEU A 46 -18.78 -3.21 7.78
N GLY A 47 -18.57 -2.24 8.69
CA GLY A 47 -17.73 -1.07 8.44
C GLY A 47 -16.28 -1.45 8.15
N GLU A 48 -15.69 -2.38 8.89
CA GLU A 48 -14.36 -2.91 8.60
C GLU A 48 -14.31 -3.65 7.26
N ALA A 49 -15.29 -4.52 6.98
CA ALA A 49 -15.38 -5.24 5.71
C ALA A 49 -15.52 -4.29 4.51
N LEU A 50 -16.33 -3.23 4.64
CA LEU A 50 -16.50 -2.20 3.62
C LEU A 50 -15.22 -1.41 3.39
N LYS A 51 -14.46 -1.07 4.45
CA LYS A 51 -13.15 -0.42 4.29
C LYS A 51 -12.16 -1.30 3.53
N GLY A 52 -12.09 -2.59 3.87
CA GLY A 52 -11.27 -3.57 3.13
C GLY A 52 -11.68 -3.64 1.66
N SER A 53 -12.98 -3.85 1.41
CA SER A 53 -13.53 -3.95 0.06
C SER A 53 -13.24 -2.71 -0.79
N LEU A 54 -13.43 -1.51 -0.21
CA LEU A 54 -13.11 -0.25 -0.88
C LEU A 54 -11.61 -0.08 -1.14
N ALA A 55 -10.75 -0.50 -0.21
CA ALA A 55 -9.30 -0.52 -0.42
C ALA A 55 -8.90 -1.45 -1.58
N GLY A 56 -9.54 -2.61 -1.72
CA GLY A 56 -9.36 -3.50 -2.88
C GLY A 56 -9.78 -2.86 -4.20
N VAL A 57 -10.91 -2.13 -4.23
CA VAL A 57 -11.33 -1.34 -5.39
C VAL A 57 -10.31 -0.24 -5.71
N GLN A 58 -9.83 0.49 -4.71
CA GLN A 58 -8.81 1.53 -4.89
C GLN A 58 -7.48 0.95 -5.39
N ALA A 59 -7.07 -0.23 -4.93
CA ALA A 59 -5.87 -0.93 -5.40
C ALA A 59 -5.98 -1.24 -6.90
N ARG A 60 -7.07 -1.88 -7.35
CA ARG A 60 -7.31 -2.15 -8.78
C ARG A 60 -7.32 -0.88 -9.63
N ALA A 61 -8.03 0.15 -9.17
CA ALA A 61 -8.09 1.43 -9.88
C ALA A 61 -6.71 2.11 -9.98
N THR A 62 -5.92 2.08 -8.90
CA THR A 62 -4.57 2.65 -8.84
C THR A 62 -3.61 1.90 -9.76
N ALA A 63 -3.59 0.57 -9.69
CA ALA A 63 -2.74 -0.27 -10.55
C ALA A 63 -3.03 -0.01 -12.03
N ARG A 64 -4.32 -0.03 -12.40
CA ARG A 64 -4.76 0.24 -13.77
C ARG A 64 -4.38 1.64 -14.25
N PHE A 65 -4.69 2.68 -13.47
CA PHE A 65 -4.37 4.06 -13.84
C PHE A 65 -2.86 4.26 -14.06
N VAL A 66 -2.04 3.73 -13.14
CA VAL A 66 -0.58 3.85 -13.25
C VAL A 66 -0.06 3.04 -14.45
N ALA A 67 -0.53 1.81 -14.66
CA ALA A 67 -0.12 0.97 -15.78
C ALA A 67 -0.46 1.58 -17.14
N GLU A 68 -1.68 2.06 -17.34
CA GLU A 68 -2.11 2.70 -18.60
C GLU A 68 -1.28 3.97 -18.90
N ARG A 69 -0.98 4.77 -17.87
CA ARG A 69 -0.16 5.97 -18.02
C ARG A 69 1.31 5.63 -18.25
N ASP A 70 1.82 4.62 -17.56
CA ASP A 70 3.18 4.11 -17.72
C ASP A 70 3.43 3.52 -19.12
N ALA A 71 2.43 2.84 -19.70
CA ALA A 71 2.45 2.28 -21.05
C ALA A 71 2.51 3.39 -22.10
N ARG A 72 1.60 4.37 -22.03
CA ARG A 72 1.59 5.53 -22.93
C ARG A 72 2.91 6.31 -22.89
N ILE A 73 3.46 6.53 -21.71
CA ILE A 73 4.78 7.18 -21.56
C ILE A 73 5.89 6.32 -22.21
N GLY A 74 5.78 4.99 -22.13
CA GLY A 74 6.69 4.06 -22.78
C GLY A 74 6.66 4.18 -24.31
N GLU A 75 5.46 4.17 -24.88
CA GLU A 75 5.21 4.33 -26.33
C GLU A 75 5.79 5.66 -26.84
N GLN A 76 5.48 6.77 -26.18
CA GLN A 76 5.99 8.11 -26.53
C GLN A 76 7.53 8.18 -26.48
N LYS A 77 8.14 7.52 -25.48
CA LYS A 77 9.60 7.45 -25.36
C LYS A 77 10.20 6.61 -26.50
N GLN A 78 9.60 5.47 -26.83
CA GLN A 78 10.07 4.59 -27.92
C GLN A 78 9.93 5.25 -29.29
N ALA A 79 8.87 6.05 -29.48
CA ALA A 79 8.66 6.86 -30.68
C ALA A 79 9.58 8.11 -30.77
N GLY A 80 10.38 8.39 -29.72
CA GLY A 80 11.27 9.55 -29.68
C GLY A 80 10.57 10.90 -29.45
N GLU A 81 9.28 10.89 -29.12
CA GLU A 81 8.48 12.10 -28.86
C GLU A 81 8.88 12.80 -27.55
N ILE A 82 9.43 12.04 -26.60
CA ILE A 82 9.86 12.54 -25.29
C ILE A 82 11.21 11.95 -24.89
N SER A 83 12.01 12.75 -24.19
CA SER A 83 13.27 12.31 -23.60
C SER A 83 13.08 11.33 -22.43
N ALA A 84 14.13 10.60 -22.08
CA ALA A 84 14.15 9.75 -20.88
C ALA A 84 13.88 10.54 -19.58
N ARG A 85 14.33 11.80 -19.52
CA ARG A 85 14.11 12.70 -18.38
C ARG A 85 12.63 13.09 -18.27
N GLU A 86 12.00 13.43 -19.39
CA GLU A 86 10.56 13.74 -19.42
C GLU A 86 9.72 12.53 -19.08
N ALA A 87 10.05 11.35 -19.62
CA ALA A 87 9.38 10.11 -19.25
C ALA A 87 9.43 9.89 -17.73
N THR A 88 10.60 10.06 -17.10
CA THR A 88 10.76 9.95 -15.64
C THR A 88 9.90 10.97 -14.89
N SER A 89 9.87 12.22 -15.35
CA SER A 89 9.03 13.27 -14.75
C SER A 89 7.54 12.95 -14.85
N ARG A 90 7.06 12.50 -16.02
CA ARG A 90 5.67 12.12 -16.24
C ARG A 90 5.24 10.94 -15.36
N ARG A 91 6.11 9.93 -15.18
CA ARG A 91 5.86 8.79 -14.29
C ARG A 91 5.77 9.19 -12.81
N ARG A 92 6.52 10.22 -12.40
CA ARG A 92 6.38 10.84 -11.07
C ARG A 92 5.06 11.62 -10.97
N GLY A 93 4.69 12.35 -12.02
CA GLY A 93 3.40 13.04 -12.12
C GLY A 93 2.21 12.12 -11.86
N SER A 94 2.21 10.90 -12.43
CA SER A 94 1.16 9.90 -12.17
C SER A 94 1.01 9.55 -10.68
N ARG A 95 2.12 9.48 -9.93
CA ARG A 95 2.10 9.22 -8.48
C ARG A 95 1.59 10.42 -7.69
N CYS A 96 1.91 11.64 -8.14
CA CYS A 96 1.33 12.86 -7.58
C CYS A 96 -0.19 12.92 -7.76
N ASP A 97 -0.70 12.53 -8.93
CA ASP A 97 -2.16 12.46 -9.18
C ASP A 97 -2.85 11.48 -8.21
N VAL A 98 -2.24 10.31 -7.98
CA VAL A 98 -2.71 9.34 -6.97
C VAL A 98 -2.66 9.93 -5.56
N ALA A 99 -1.59 10.65 -5.21
CA ALA A 99 -1.46 11.31 -3.90
C ALA A 99 -2.58 12.33 -3.65
N LEU A 100 -2.87 13.16 -4.65
CA LEU A 100 -3.97 14.13 -4.60
C LEU A 100 -5.32 13.43 -4.44
N ALA A 101 -5.59 12.40 -5.24
CA ALA A 101 -6.84 11.64 -5.17
C ALA A 101 -7.04 10.95 -3.80
N ARG A 102 -5.96 10.41 -3.22
CA ARG A 102 -5.97 9.77 -1.89
C ARG A 102 -5.80 10.75 -0.73
N ARG A 103 -5.64 12.05 -0.97
CA ARG A 103 -5.38 13.09 0.03
C ARG A 103 -4.21 12.75 0.96
N CYS A 104 -3.12 12.25 0.40
CA CYS A 104 -1.97 11.76 1.15
C CYS A 104 -0.65 12.37 0.64
N SER A 105 0.45 12.15 1.37
CA SER A 105 1.77 12.62 0.93
C SER A 105 2.24 11.81 -0.30
N PRO A 106 3.15 12.36 -1.14
CA PRO A 106 3.73 11.60 -2.25
C PRO A 106 4.36 10.26 -1.81
N SER A 107 5.02 10.25 -0.64
CA SER A 107 5.60 9.03 -0.09
C SER A 107 4.58 7.99 0.39
N GLN A 108 3.39 8.41 0.80
CA GLN A 108 2.28 7.50 1.07
C GLN A 108 1.68 6.97 -0.23
N ALA A 109 1.52 7.83 -1.24
CA ALA A 109 1.04 7.44 -2.55
C ALA A 109 1.96 6.40 -3.21
N ASP A 110 3.28 6.58 -3.12
CA ASP A 110 4.26 5.59 -3.62
C ASP A 110 4.04 4.20 -3.02
N ARG A 111 3.76 4.13 -1.71
CA ARG A 111 3.44 2.86 -1.03
C ARG A 111 2.12 2.28 -1.52
N HIS A 112 1.10 3.10 -1.72
CA HIS A 112 -0.19 2.64 -2.26
C HIS A 112 -0.05 2.16 -3.71
N VAL A 113 0.78 2.80 -4.53
CA VAL A 113 1.06 2.35 -5.89
C VAL A 113 1.84 1.03 -5.86
N GLY A 114 2.84 0.89 -4.98
CA GLY A 114 3.55 -0.39 -4.79
C GLY A 114 2.62 -1.51 -4.35
N LEU A 115 1.76 -1.25 -3.35
CA LEU A 115 0.75 -2.20 -2.87
C LEU A 115 -0.25 -2.58 -3.96
N ALA A 116 -0.76 -1.60 -4.70
CA ALA A 116 -1.70 -1.82 -5.77
C ALA A 116 -1.12 -2.74 -6.86
N LYS A 117 0.14 -2.52 -7.26
CA LYS A 117 0.81 -3.38 -8.24
C LYS A 117 0.99 -4.80 -7.71
N ALA A 118 1.55 -4.96 -6.51
CA ALA A 118 1.73 -6.28 -5.89
C ALA A 118 0.41 -7.06 -5.77
N LEU A 119 -0.66 -6.40 -5.31
CA LEU A 119 -1.97 -7.05 -5.17
C LEU A 119 -2.57 -7.51 -6.50
N VAL A 120 -2.42 -6.73 -7.57
CA VAL A 120 -3.05 -7.02 -8.86
C VAL A 120 -2.22 -7.99 -9.68
N GLU A 121 -0.89 -7.89 -9.59
CA GLU A 121 0.04 -8.67 -10.41
C GLU A 121 0.41 -9.99 -9.72
N ASP A 122 0.66 -9.97 -8.40
CA ASP A 122 1.33 -11.08 -7.72
C ASP A 122 0.49 -11.74 -6.60
N LEU A 123 -0.51 -11.06 -6.03
CA LEU A 123 -1.23 -11.53 -4.83
C LEU A 123 -2.76 -11.64 -5.04
N PRO A 124 -3.23 -12.49 -5.98
CA PRO A 124 -4.65 -12.60 -6.31
C PRO A 124 -5.56 -13.04 -5.14
N HIS A 125 -5.12 -13.97 -4.28
CA HIS A 125 -5.85 -14.43 -3.10
C HIS A 125 -5.89 -13.35 -2.01
N THR A 126 -4.79 -12.65 -1.75
CA THR A 126 -4.80 -11.51 -0.83
C THR A 126 -5.70 -10.38 -1.35
N LEU A 127 -5.67 -10.09 -2.65
CA LEU A 127 -6.57 -9.11 -3.26
C LEU A 127 -8.04 -9.54 -3.18
N GLN A 128 -8.33 -10.84 -3.35
CA GLN A 128 -9.67 -11.39 -3.20
C GLN A 128 -10.17 -11.20 -1.77
N ALA A 129 -9.41 -11.63 -0.76
CA ALA A 129 -9.76 -11.48 0.65
C ALA A 129 -9.94 -10.01 1.06
N LEU A 130 -9.12 -9.11 0.50
CA LEU A 130 -9.28 -7.67 0.71
C LEU A 130 -10.59 -7.17 0.09
N THR A 131 -10.91 -7.65 -1.11
CA THR A 131 -12.10 -7.22 -1.87
C THR A 131 -13.40 -7.76 -1.30
N SER A 132 -13.40 -8.95 -0.69
CA SER A 132 -14.54 -9.51 0.03
C SER A 132 -14.72 -8.93 1.43
N GLY A 133 -13.75 -8.12 1.90
CA GLY A 133 -13.78 -7.53 3.24
C GLY A 133 -13.37 -8.49 4.35
N GLU A 134 -12.85 -9.67 4.00
CA GLU A 134 -12.34 -10.66 4.98
C GLU A 134 -11.05 -10.18 5.67
N VAL A 135 -10.26 -9.34 5.01
CA VAL A 135 -9.08 -8.69 5.60
C VAL A 135 -9.07 -7.19 5.34
N GLY A 136 -8.47 -6.44 6.25
CA GLY A 136 -8.22 -5.00 6.07
C GLY A 136 -6.96 -4.69 5.27
N GLU A 137 -6.85 -3.44 4.77
CA GLU A 137 -5.71 -2.94 3.97
C GLU A 137 -4.36 -3.15 4.67
N TRP A 138 -4.34 -3.09 6.01
CA TRP A 138 -3.11 -3.31 6.79
C TRP A 138 -2.59 -4.75 6.68
N ARG A 139 -3.46 -5.76 6.76
CA ARG A 139 -3.05 -7.17 6.61
C ARG A 139 -2.56 -7.45 5.19
N ALA A 140 -3.26 -6.93 4.18
CA ALA A 140 -2.80 -6.99 2.79
C ALA A 140 -1.42 -6.32 2.62
N THR A 141 -1.18 -5.20 3.32
CA THR A 141 0.12 -4.53 3.34
C THR A 141 1.20 -5.36 4.03
N ILE A 142 0.87 -6.14 5.07
CA ILE A 142 1.82 -7.06 5.71
C ILE A 142 2.27 -8.09 4.68
N VAL A 143 1.32 -8.82 4.06
CA VAL A 143 1.64 -9.85 3.05
C VAL A 143 2.54 -9.28 1.97
N ALA A 144 2.08 -8.23 1.27
CA ALA A 144 2.82 -7.63 0.17
C ALA A 144 4.22 -7.13 0.53
N ARG A 145 4.44 -6.72 1.79
CA ARG A 145 5.77 -6.27 2.23
C ARG A 145 6.70 -7.41 2.59
N GLU A 146 6.19 -8.46 3.25
CA GLU A 146 7.02 -9.58 3.68
C GLU A 146 7.43 -10.49 2.50
N THR A 147 6.67 -10.46 1.41
CA THR A 147 6.93 -11.26 0.20
C THR A 147 7.55 -10.44 -0.95
N ALA A 148 7.82 -9.14 -0.74
CA ALA A 148 8.28 -8.22 -1.79
C ALA A 148 9.63 -8.58 -2.45
N CYS A 149 10.43 -9.44 -1.83
CA CYS A 149 11.72 -9.88 -2.37
C CYS A 149 11.62 -11.05 -3.35
N LEU A 150 10.45 -11.68 -3.48
CA LEU A 150 10.26 -12.85 -4.33
C LEU A 150 10.15 -12.47 -5.82
N SER A 151 10.47 -13.44 -6.69
CA SER A 151 10.17 -13.37 -8.12
C SER A 151 8.66 -13.30 -8.35
N HIS A 152 8.19 -12.95 -9.56
CA HIS A 152 6.74 -12.92 -9.82
C HIS A 152 6.09 -14.29 -9.56
N GLU A 153 6.72 -15.35 -10.07
CA GLU A 153 6.22 -16.73 -9.94
C GLU A 153 6.19 -17.18 -8.48
N ASP A 154 7.29 -16.99 -7.74
CA ASP A 154 7.34 -17.35 -6.31
C ASP A 154 6.40 -16.48 -5.47
N HIS A 155 6.17 -15.23 -5.86
CA HIS A 155 5.27 -14.33 -5.14
C HIS A 155 3.80 -14.78 -5.25
N VAL A 156 3.39 -15.29 -6.42
CA VAL A 156 2.07 -15.92 -6.61
C VAL A 156 1.94 -17.21 -5.79
N ILE A 157 2.97 -18.06 -5.76
CA ILE A 157 2.97 -19.27 -4.93
C ILE A 157 2.91 -18.90 -3.44
N ALA A 158 3.62 -17.86 -3.01
CA ALA A 158 3.57 -17.39 -1.64
C ALA A 158 2.17 -16.92 -1.23
N ASP A 159 1.48 -16.20 -2.12
CA ASP A 159 0.11 -15.76 -1.90
C ASP A 159 -0.86 -16.93 -1.71
N GLU A 160 -0.75 -17.95 -2.56
CA GLU A 160 -1.53 -19.18 -2.44
C GLU A 160 -1.26 -19.90 -1.12
N ARG A 161 0.02 -20.10 -0.75
CA ARG A 161 0.42 -20.73 0.52
C ARG A 161 -0.08 -19.94 1.74
N LEU A 162 -0.19 -18.62 1.66
CA LEU A 162 -0.65 -17.76 2.75
C LEU A 162 -2.18 -17.64 2.82
N SER A 163 -2.90 -17.91 1.73
CA SER A 163 -4.35 -17.70 1.61
C SER A 163 -5.15 -18.30 2.77
N GLY A 164 -4.86 -19.55 3.16
CA GLY A 164 -5.57 -20.25 4.24
C GLY A 164 -5.36 -19.68 5.66
N CYS A 165 -4.41 -18.78 5.84
CA CYS A 165 -4.10 -18.17 7.14
C CYS A 165 -4.36 -16.65 7.21
N LEU A 166 -4.86 -16.06 6.12
CA LEU A 166 -5.12 -14.62 6.02
C LEU A 166 -6.15 -14.11 7.02
N THR A 167 -7.12 -14.93 7.44
CA THR A 167 -8.21 -14.54 8.36
C THR A 167 -8.05 -15.11 9.78
N THR A 168 -7.22 -16.15 9.95
CA THR A 168 -7.14 -16.92 11.19
C THR A 168 -6.00 -16.50 12.12
N LEU A 169 -4.92 -15.92 11.59
CA LEU A 169 -3.75 -15.51 12.37
C LEU A 169 -3.81 -14.07 12.87
N GLY A 170 -3.18 -13.75 14.00
CA GLY A 170 -2.89 -12.35 14.35
C GLY A 170 -1.78 -11.75 13.46
N ASP A 171 -1.67 -10.42 13.38
CA ASP A 171 -0.71 -9.73 12.49
C ASP A 171 0.76 -10.16 12.67
N ARG A 172 1.16 -10.43 13.92
CA ARG A 172 2.52 -10.92 14.23
C ARG A 172 2.75 -12.32 13.69
N GLN A 173 1.74 -13.18 13.80
CA GLN A 173 1.79 -14.56 13.31
C GLN A 173 1.73 -14.59 11.78
N LEU A 174 0.91 -13.73 11.16
CA LEU A 174 0.87 -13.58 9.71
C LEU A 174 2.23 -13.14 9.15
N ARG A 175 2.88 -12.16 9.79
CA ARG A 175 4.26 -11.75 9.43
C ARG A 175 5.24 -12.92 9.52
N ALA A 176 5.18 -13.71 10.59
CA ALA A 176 6.03 -14.88 10.76
C ALA A 176 5.74 -15.99 9.74
N ALA A 177 4.46 -16.19 9.38
CA ALA A 177 4.06 -17.12 8.34
C ALA A 177 4.59 -16.68 6.98
N ALA A 178 4.40 -15.42 6.59
CA ALA A 178 4.92 -14.86 5.35
C ALA A 178 6.44 -14.95 5.28
N HIS A 179 7.15 -14.64 6.37
CA HIS A 179 8.60 -14.78 6.41
C HIS A 179 9.06 -16.23 6.18
N ARG A 180 8.40 -17.22 6.79
CA ARG A 180 8.72 -18.64 6.57
C ARG A 180 8.51 -19.04 5.11
N VAL A 181 7.35 -18.70 4.54
CA VAL A 181 7.05 -18.99 3.13
C VAL A 181 8.09 -18.37 2.19
N THR A 182 8.50 -17.12 2.44
CA THR A 182 9.57 -16.47 1.67
C THR A 182 10.91 -17.21 1.78
N VAL A 183 11.30 -17.65 2.99
CA VAL A 183 12.53 -18.41 3.20
C VAL A 183 12.46 -19.76 2.49
N ASP A 184 11.35 -20.48 2.61
CA ASP A 184 11.18 -21.79 1.98
C ASP A 184 11.28 -21.69 0.45
N LEU A 185 10.64 -20.69 -0.15
CA LEU A 185 10.68 -20.46 -1.60
C LEU A 185 12.06 -20.02 -2.10
N ASP A 186 12.80 -19.23 -1.33
CA ASP A 186 14.17 -18.86 -1.64
C ASP A 186 15.07 -20.10 -1.71
N GLN A 187 14.94 -21.01 -0.74
CA GLN A 187 15.67 -22.28 -0.77
C GLN A 187 15.25 -23.17 -1.95
N GLU A 188 13.95 -23.27 -2.24
CA GLU A 188 13.45 -24.00 -3.41
C GLU A 188 13.98 -23.42 -4.73
N SER A 189 14.15 -22.09 -4.81
CA SER A 189 14.70 -21.43 -6.00
C SER A 189 16.17 -21.74 -6.23
N LEU A 190 16.99 -21.73 -5.17
CA LEU A 190 18.40 -22.10 -5.26
C LEU A 190 18.56 -23.55 -5.74
N VAL A 191 17.74 -24.48 -5.22
CA VAL A 191 17.76 -25.88 -5.67
C VAL A 191 17.35 -26.02 -7.13
N ARG A 192 16.34 -25.25 -7.60
CA ARG A 192 15.94 -25.21 -9.01
C ARG A 192 17.08 -24.70 -9.91
N GLU A 193 17.82 -23.69 -9.47
CA GLU A 193 18.97 -23.14 -10.19
C GLU A 193 20.15 -24.13 -10.23
N GLU A 194 20.46 -24.78 -9.12
CA GLU A 194 21.52 -25.79 -9.04
C GLU A 194 21.20 -27.04 -9.87
N GLY A 195 19.93 -27.48 -9.86
CA GLY A 195 19.45 -28.60 -10.68
C GLY A 195 19.34 -28.27 -12.18
N ALA A 196 19.26 -26.99 -12.54
CA ALA A 196 19.21 -26.52 -13.93
C ALA A 196 20.60 -26.35 -14.59
N GLY A 197 21.69 -26.53 -13.84
CA GLY A 197 23.05 -26.67 -14.38
C GLY A 197 23.99 -25.50 -14.04
N GLY A 198 25.20 -25.85 -13.57
CA GLY A 198 26.29 -24.91 -13.33
C GLY A 198 26.59 -24.03 -14.54
N GLY A 199 26.48 -22.72 -14.35
CA GLY A 199 26.81 -21.70 -15.36
C GLY A 199 26.12 -20.38 -15.04
N VAL A 200 26.66 -19.60 -14.10
CA VAL A 200 26.02 -18.34 -13.68
C VAL A 200 26.32 -17.24 -14.71
N ALA A 201 25.32 -16.88 -15.51
CA ALA A 201 25.15 -15.50 -15.95
C ALA A 201 24.28 -14.81 -14.90
N ALA A 202 24.88 -13.88 -14.16
CA ALA A 202 24.18 -13.06 -13.17
C ALA A 202 23.12 -12.20 -13.89
N GLY A 203 21.89 -12.68 -13.92
CA GLY A 203 20.74 -11.90 -14.39
C GLY A 203 20.49 -10.74 -13.43
N GLU A 204 20.82 -9.52 -13.86
CA GLU A 204 20.44 -8.30 -13.15
C GLU A 204 18.92 -8.26 -12.97
N HIS A 205 18.46 -8.51 -11.75
CA HIS A 205 17.07 -8.29 -11.36
C HIS A 205 16.83 -6.77 -11.29
N PRO A 206 15.94 -6.19 -12.10
CA PRO A 206 15.66 -4.76 -12.04
C PRO A 206 15.07 -4.41 -10.67
N PRO A 207 15.38 -3.23 -10.10
CA PRO A 207 14.89 -2.84 -8.79
C PRO A 207 13.36 -2.74 -8.79
N ARG A 208 12.70 -3.77 -8.25
CA ARG A 208 11.25 -3.80 -8.02
C ARG A 208 10.90 -2.68 -7.03
N GLY A 209 9.75 -2.05 -7.25
CA GLY A 209 9.34 -0.77 -6.67
C GLY A 209 9.82 -0.55 -5.25
N ARG A 210 10.60 0.52 -5.06
CA ARG A 210 11.19 0.95 -3.80
C ARG A 210 10.15 0.98 -2.65
N TRP A 211 10.08 -0.09 -1.88
CA TRP A 211 9.38 -0.14 -0.59
C TRP A 211 10.24 0.51 0.51
N ASP A 212 10.79 1.70 0.26
CA ASP A 212 11.65 2.37 1.24
C ASP A 212 10.84 2.91 2.41
N GLY A 213 10.72 2.06 3.43
CA GLY A 213 10.32 2.41 4.79
C GLY A 213 11.25 1.84 5.85
N VAL A 214 12.20 0.98 5.46
CA VAL A 214 13.23 0.41 6.33
C VAL A 214 14.53 1.15 6.06
N VAL A 215 14.95 1.99 7.00
CA VAL A 215 16.31 2.54 7.02
C VAL A 215 17.04 1.82 8.13
N GLU A 216 18.10 1.08 7.79
CA GLU A 216 19.03 0.60 8.80
C GLU A 216 19.66 1.82 9.48
N ARG A 217 19.48 1.95 10.79
CA ARG A 217 20.26 2.88 11.59
C ARG A 217 21.24 2.09 12.43
N ALA A 218 22.50 2.49 12.39
CA ALA A 218 23.45 2.06 13.40
C ALA A 218 22.94 2.55 14.76
N GLY A 219 22.72 1.62 15.68
CA GLY A 219 22.54 1.96 17.09
C GLY A 219 23.86 2.52 17.66
N PRO A 220 23.81 3.34 18.72
CA PRO A 220 25.02 3.85 19.40
C PRO A 220 25.92 2.74 19.95
N ASP A 221 25.40 1.52 20.02
CA ASP A 221 25.97 0.26 20.50
C ASP A 221 26.45 -0.66 19.36
N GLY A 222 26.51 -0.18 18.11
CA GLY A 222 27.06 -0.92 16.96
C GLY A 222 26.18 -2.05 16.40
N ARG A 223 25.06 -2.39 17.05
CA ARG A 223 24.11 -3.39 16.56
C ARG A 223 23.13 -2.78 15.56
N ARG A 224 22.91 -3.47 14.42
CA ARG A 224 21.90 -3.09 13.43
C ARG A 224 20.51 -3.47 13.97
N ARG A 225 19.56 -2.53 13.99
CA ARG A 225 18.16 -2.79 14.32
C ARG A 225 17.26 -2.42 13.14
N ARG A 226 16.41 -3.36 12.69
CA ARG A 226 15.34 -3.07 11.72
C ARG A 226 14.22 -2.31 12.41
N GLY A 227 13.88 -1.13 11.91
CA GLY A 227 12.78 -0.32 12.41
C GLY A 227 11.98 0.30 11.27
N VAL A 228 10.65 0.28 11.38
CA VAL A 228 9.74 0.98 10.48
C VAL A 228 9.74 2.46 10.85
N ARG A 229 9.89 3.36 9.87
CA ARG A 229 9.82 4.81 10.11
C ARG A 229 8.39 5.19 10.55
N GLY A 230 8.17 5.26 11.87
CA GLY A 230 6.95 5.80 12.47
C GLY A 230 6.77 7.27 12.12
N ALA A 231 5.54 7.64 11.76
CA ALA A 231 5.13 9.03 11.71
C ALA A 231 5.12 9.60 13.14
N GLN A 232 5.63 10.82 13.28
CA GLN A 232 5.57 11.71 14.45
C GLN A 232 6.63 11.52 15.54
N GLY A 233 7.52 12.51 15.56
CA GLY A 233 8.40 12.89 16.66
C GLY A 233 8.92 14.28 16.34
N ARG A 234 8.04 15.29 16.34
CA ARG A 234 8.50 16.68 16.45
C ARG A 234 9.31 16.73 17.74
N ARG A 235 10.62 16.96 17.64
CA ARG A 235 11.42 17.28 18.82
C ARG A 235 10.82 18.54 19.43
N ALA A 236 10.29 18.44 20.64
CA ALA A 236 10.09 19.61 21.47
C ALA A 236 11.46 20.27 21.63
N GLY A 237 11.60 21.48 21.08
CA GLY A 237 12.76 22.31 21.37
C GLY A 237 12.81 22.61 22.87
N PRO A 238 13.99 22.86 23.45
CA PRO A 238 14.11 23.11 24.87
C PRO A 238 13.25 24.32 25.26
N VAL A 239 12.34 24.10 26.23
CA VAL A 239 11.62 25.16 26.92
C VAL A 239 12.66 26.09 27.53
N ARG A 240 12.81 27.29 26.98
CA ARG A 240 13.61 28.35 27.59
C ARG A 240 12.92 28.67 28.92
N ARG A 241 13.56 28.29 30.03
CA ARG A 241 13.17 28.74 31.35
C ARG A 241 13.27 30.27 31.37
N ASP A 242 12.13 30.93 31.51
CA ASP A 242 12.04 32.35 31.79
C ASP A 242 12.94 32.67 32.98
N ARG A 243 13.96 33.48 32.71
CA ARG A 243 14.75 34.11 33.77
C ARG A 243 13.86 35.20 34.34
N ARG A 244 13.38 34.99 35.57
CA ARG A 244 12.78 36.04 36.39
C ARG A 244 13.68 37.29 36.37
N PRO A 245 13.15 38.49 36.09
CA PRO A 245 13.92 39.71 36.26
C PRO A 245 14.22 39.92 37.75
N ARG A 246 15.48 40.26 38.05
CA ARG A 246 15.91 40.73 39.37
C ARG A 246 15.30 42.11 39.65
N ASP A 247 14.79 42.26 40.86
CA ASP A 247 14.36 43.53 41.44
C ASP A 247 15.45 44.60 41.35
N GLY A 248 15.07 45.77 40.85
CA GLY A 248 15.92 46.94 40.69
C GLY A 248 15.09 48.23 40.79
N ARG A 249 15.02 48.72 42.04
CA ARG A 249 14.48 49.98 42.59
C ARG A 249 14.40 51.22 41.67
N GLY A 250 13.38 52.04 41.95
CA GLY A 250 13.35 53.51 41.78
C GLY A 250 12.66 53.99 40.50
N THR A 251 11.77 54.98 40.45
CA THR A 251 11.48 56.11 41.34
C THR A 251 10.09 56.72 41.03
N CYS A 252 9.47 57.26 42.08
CA CYS A 252 8.65 58.48 42.19
C CYS A 252 7.88 59.05 40.97
N ARG A 253 6.56 59.23 41.12
CA ARG A 253 5.83 60.53 41.25
C ARG A 253 4.39 60.43 40.72
N GLY A 254 3.47 61.09 41.44
CA GLY A 254 2.18 61.54 40.93
C GLY A 254 1.00 60.82 41.55
#